data_AF-A0A1E4IS66-F1
#
_entry.id   AF-A0A1E4IS66-F1
#
_cell.length_a   1.000
_cell.length_b   1.000
_cell.length_c   1.000
_cell.angle_alpha   90.00
_cell.angle_beta   90.00
_cell.angle_gamma   90.00
#
_symmetry.space_group_name_H-M   'P 1'
#
loop_
_entity.id
_entity.type
_entity.pdbx_description
1 polymer ?
#
loop_
_entity_poly.entity_id
_entity_poly.type
_entity_poly.pdbx_seq_one_letter_code
_entity_poly.pdbx_strand_id
1 'polypeptide(L)'
;MAPTAKTADARILEIYRHVGTAFQEVAKRRGEHLPTGVLNAAVLGFFQVEEMEGCLLDAQLAYELKLYEAHGLREVYRGADLRLF
;
A
#
# COMPACT_ATOMS: atom_id res chain seq x y z
N MET A 1 2.53 -7.76 10.07
CA MET A 1 3.87 -7.79 10.72
C MET A 1 4.48 -6.41 10.57
N ALA A 2 5.18 -5.89 11.58
CA ALA A 2 5.92 -4.64 11.46
C ALA A 2 7.23 -4.88 10.68
N PRO A 3 7.79 -3.86 9.99
CA PRO A 3 9.10 -3.96 9.36
C PRO A 3 10.16 -4.40 10.37
N THR A 4 11.04 -5.33 9.98
CA THR A 4 12.20 -5.80 10.74
C THR A 4 13.42 -4.90 10.48
N ALA A 5 14.53 -5.16 11.16
CA ALA A 5 15.79 -4.41 11.02
C ALA A 5 16.39 -4.41 9.60
N LYS A 6 15.78 -5.15 8.65
CA LYS A 6 16.18 -5.16 7.24
C LYS A 6 15.80 -3.88 6.48
N THR A 7 14.80 -3.14 6.96
CA THR A 7 14.34 -1.90 6.33
C THR A 7 14.68 -0.71 7.21
N ALA A 8 15.52 0.19 6.72
CA ALA A 8 15.88 1.41 7.45
C ALA A 8 14.68 2.37 7.56
N ASP A 9 14.61 3.16 8.64
CA ASP A 9 13.51 4.12 8.88
C ASP A 9 13.24 5.05 7.70
N ALA A 10 14.30 5.52 7.04
CA ALA A 10 14.18 6.36 5.85
C ALA A 10 13.44 5.64 4.70
N ARG A 11 13.68 4.34 4.54
CA ARG A 11 13.04 3.50 3.53
C ARG A 11 11.58 3.21 3.87
N ILE A 12 11.26 3.04 5.16
CA ILE A 12 9.88 2.92 5.65
C ILE A 12 9.08 4.16 5.27
N LEU A 13 9.61 5.36 5.54
CA LEU A 13 8.97 6.63 5.19
C LEU A 13 8.81 6.81 3.68
N GLU A 14 9.82 6.40 2.91
CA GLU A 14 9.78 6.44 1.45
C GLU A 14 8.65 5.58 0.90
N ILE A 15 8.55 4.32 1.33
CA ILE A 15 7.51 3.38 0.89
C ILE A 15 6.13 3.90 1.31
N TYR A 16 5.99 4.36 2.56
CA TYR A 16 4.73 4.91 3.05
C TYR A 16 4.22 6.05 2.19
N ARG A 17 5.09 7.02 1.90
CA ARG A 17 4.77 8.15 1.03
C ARG A 17 4.45 7.70 -0.39
N HIS A 18 5.30 6.85 -0.96
CA HIS A 18 5.19 6.43 -2.36
C HIS A 18 3.89 5.66 -2.62
N VAL A 19 3.65 4.61 -1.84
CA VAL A 19 2.45 3.75 -1.96
C VAL A 19 1.20 4.55 -1.61
N GLY A 20 1.21 5.29 -0.49
CA GLY A 20 0.05 6.06 -0.06
C GLY A 20 -0.39 7.12 -1.07
N THR A 21 0.56 7.88 -1.63
CA THR A 21 0.26 8.88 -2.67
C THR A 21 -0.28 8.24 -3.93
N ALA A 22 0.31 7.13 -4.39
CA ALA A 22 -0.11 6.49 -5.62
C ALA A 22 -1.54 5.92 -5.54
N PHE A 23 -1.90 5.28 -4.42
CA PHE A 23 -3.27 4.81 -4.18
C PHE A 23 -4.27 5.98 -4.10
N GLN A 24 -3.90 7.08 -3.45
CA GLN A 24 -4.74 8.27 -3.39
C GLN A 24 -4.97 8.89 -4.77
N GLU A 25 -3.98 8.89 -5.65
CA GLU A 25 -4.12 9.39 -7.02
C GLU A 25 -5.09 8.54 -7.84
N VAL A 26 -4.99 7.21 -7.78
CA VAL A 26 -5.94 6.31 -8.45
C VAL A 26 -7.35 6.50 -7.88
N ALA A 27 -7.49 6.61 -6.56
CA ALA A 27 -8.78 6.87 -5.93
C ALA A 27 -9.43 8.16 -6.44
N LYS A 28 -8.64 9.24 -6.52
CA LYS A 28 -9.09 10.52 -7.11
C LYS A 28 -9.53 10.36 -8.57
N ARG A 29 -8.77 9.63 -9.40
CA ARG A 29 -9.14 9.35 -10.80
C ARG A 29 -10.46 8.56 -10.90
N ARG A 30 -10.72 7.67 -9.95
CA ARG A 30 -11.96 6.88 -9.87
C ARG A 30 -13.13 7.63 -9.22
N GLY A 31 -12.92 8.83 -8.68
CA GLY A 31 -13.93 9.54 -7.89
C GLY A 31 -14.23 8.88 -6.55
N GLU A 32 -13.31 8.07 -6.04
CA GLU A 32 -13.43 7.35 -4.77
C GLU A 32 -12.66 8.07 -3.65
N HIS A 33 -13.12 7.93 -2.41
CA HIS A 33 -12.38 8.32 -1.22
C HIS A 33 -11.88 7.06 -0.49
N LEU A 34 -10.57 6.93 -0.32
CA LEU A 34 -9.97 5.83 0.44
C LEU A 34 -9.83 6.23 1.91
N PRO A 35 -10.45 5.48 2.85
CA PRO A 35 -10.21 5.67 4.27
C PRO A 35 -8.74 5.46 4.63
N THR A 36 -8.25 6.16 5.66
CA THR A 36 -6.86 6.03 6.13
C THR A 36 -6.50 4.59 6.51
N GLY A 37 -7.42 3.82 7.10
CA GLY A 37 -7.19 2.40 7.45
C GLY A 37 -6.88 1.53 6.23
N VAL A 38 -7.53 1.81 5.11
CA VAL A 38 -7.30 1.12 3.83
C VAL A 38 -5.91 1.45 3.28
N LEU A 39 -5.52 2.73 3.30
CA LEU A 39 -4.20 3.16 2.86
C LEU A 39 -3.09 2.54 3.72
N ASN A 40 -3.29 2.50 5.04
CA ASN A 40 -2.34 1.89 5.97
C ASN A 40 -2.19 0.39 5.71
N ALA A 41 -3.29 -0.31 5.40
CA ALA A 41 -3.23 -1.73 5.06
C ALA A 41 -2.52 -2.00 3.74
N ALA A 42 -2.74 -1.15 2.72
CA ALA A 42 -1.99 -1.22 1.47
C ALA A 42 -0.49 -1.04 1.74
N VAL A 43 -0.10 0.04 2.41
CA VAL A 43 1.31 0.31 2.76
C VAL A 43 1.94 -0.84 3.55
N LEU A 44 1.21 -1.41 4.52
CA LEU A 44 1.69 -2.54 5.31
C LEU A 44 1.99 -3.78 4.44
N GLY A 45 1.14 -4.06 3.45
CA GLY A 45 1.41 -5.12 2.47
C GLY A 45 2.69 -4.86 1.68
N PHE A 46 2.95 -3.60 1.30
CA PHE A 46 4.17 -3.22 0.59
C PHE A 46 5.43 -3.24 1.45
N PHE A 47 5.33 -3.02 2.76
CA PHE A 47 6.46 -3.29 3.66
C PHE A 47 6.86 -4.77 3.61
N GLN A 48 5.88 -5.69 3.58
CA GLN A 48 6.19 -7.12 3.49
C GLN A 48 6.84 -7.49 2.16
N VAL A 49 6.36 -6.90 1.05
CA VAL A 49 6.99 -7.08 -0.28
C VAL A 49 8.44 -6.60 -0.28
N GLU A 50 8.73 -5.44 0.32
CA GLU A 50 10.10 -4.94 0.43
C GLU A 50 11.00 -5.91 1.22
N GLU A 51 10.49 -6.46 2.33
CA GLU A 51 11.26 -7.36 3.18
C GLU A 51 11.52 -8.74 2.55
N MET A 52 10.59 -9.22 1.74
CA MET A 52 10.66 -10.54 1.11
C MET A 52 11.36 -10.50 -0.26
N GLU A 53 11.12 -9.45 -1.04
CA GLU A 53 11.40 -9.42 -2.48
C GLU A 53 11.98 -8.08 -2.94
N GLY A 54 12.63 -7.29 -2.06
CA GLY A 54 13.01 -5.86 -2.16
C GLY A 54 13.46 -5.20 -3.48
N CYS A 55 13.59 -5.91 -4.59
CA CYS A 55 13.68 -5.36 -5.95
C CYS A 55 12.33 -5.25 -6.69
N LEU A 56 11.23 -5.82 -6.17
CA LEU A 56 9.95 -5.93 -6.88
C LEU A 56 8.86 -4.95 -6.42
N LEU A 57 9.15 -4.07 -5.45
CA LEU A 57 8.17 -3.15 -4.87
C LEU A 57 7.45 -2.29 -5.93
N ASP A 58 8.20 -1.65 -6.82
CA ASP A 58 7.63 -0.76 -7.84
C ASP A 58 6.80 -1.54 -8.88
N ALA A 59 7.25 -2.74 -9.25
CA ALA A 59 6.55 -3.60 -10.19
C ALA A 59 5.22 -4.10 -9.58
N GLN A 60 5.24 -4.50 -8.31
CA GLN A 60 4.06 -4.91 -7.58
C GLN A 60 3.09 -3.73 -7.39
N LEU A 61 3.62 -2.53 -7.11
CA LEU A 61 2.81 -1.33 -6.96
C LEU A 61 2.11 -0.97 -8.26
N ALA A 62 2.83 -0.97 -9.38
CA ALA A 62 2.24 -0.73 -10.70
C ALA A 62 1.15 -1.76 -11.04
N TYR A 63 1.35 -3.03 -10.67
CA TYR A 63 0.35 -4.08 -10.88
C TYR A 63 -0.92 -3.85 -10.05
N GLU A 64 -0.77 -3.62 -8.74
CA GLU A 64 -1.91 -3.39 -7.82
C GLU A 64 -2.69 -2.11 -8.20
N LEU A 65 -2.02 -1.03 -8.59
CA LEU A 65 -2.68 0.20 -9.03
C LEU A 65 -3.48 0.02 -10.32
N LYS A 66 -2.96 -0.75 -11.29
CA LYS A 66 -3.68 -1.08 -12.52
C LYS A 66 -4.94 -1.90 -12.22
N LEU A 67 -4.84 -2.88 -11.33
CA LEU A 67 -6.00 -3.66 -10.90
C LEU A 67 -7.02 -2.78 -10.19
N TYR A 68 -6.57 -1.89 -9.30
CA TYR A 68 -7.45 -0.96 -8.61
C TYR A 68 -8.17 -0.04 -9.62
N GLU A 69 -7.43 0.51 -10.57
CA GLU A 69 -7.97 1.38 -11.62
C GLU A 69 -9.02 0.67 -12.49
N ALA A 70 -8.81 -0.61 -12.83
CA ALA A 70 -9.71 -1.38 -13.68
C ALA A 70 -10.92 -2.00 -12.93
N HIS A 71 -10.71 -2.52 -11.72
CA HIS A 71 -11.67 -3.40 -11.05
C HIS A 71 -12.13 -2.90 -9.68
N GLY A 72 -11.59 -1.76 -9.23
CA GLY A 72 -11.82 -1.26 -7.87
C GLY A 72 -10.98 -1.98 -6.83
N LEU A 73 -11.08 -1.51 -5.60
CA LEU A 73 -10.17 -1.90 -4.54
C LEU A 73 -10.39 -3.38 -4.16
N ARG A 74 -9.32 -4.17 -4.10
CA ARG A 74 -9.36 -5.59 -3.71
C ARG A 74 -9.96 -5.74 -2.31
N GLU A 75 -10.72 -6.81 -2.09
CA GLU A 75 -11.39 -7.08 -0.82
C GLU A 75 -10.44 -7.21 0.37
N VAL A 76 -9.21 -7.68 0.13
CA VAL A 76 -8.15 -7.77 1.16
C VAL A 76 -7.91 -6.43 1.86
N TYR A 77 -8.17 -5.31 1.18
CA TYR A 77 -8.03 -3.97 1.75
C TYR A 77 -9.33 -3.44 2.36
N ARG A 78 -10.52 -3.95 1.97
CA ARG A 78 -11.83 -3.48 2.48
C ARG A 78 -12.13 -3.91 3.91
N GLY A 79 -11.51 -4.99 4.39
CA GLY A 79 -11.67 -5.51 5.75
C GLY A 79 -10.64 -4.98 6.75
N ALA A 80 -9.75 -4.07 6.34
CA ALA A 80 -8.74 -3.50 7.21
C ALA A 80 -9.33 -2.43 8.14
N ASP A 81 -10.27 -2.85 8.98
CA ASP A 81 -10.50 -2.23 10.27
C ASP A 81 -9.27 -2.60 11.12
N LEU A 82 -8.17 -1.87 10.89
CA LEU A 82 -6.98 -1.92 11.72
C LEU A 82 -7.43 -1.44 13.10
N ARG A 83 -7.91 -2.38 13.93
CA ARG A 83 -7.95 -2.26 15.38
C ARG A 83 -6.51 -2.11 15.85
N LEU A 84 -5.98 -0.91 15.69
CA LEU A 84 -4.73 -0.43 16.25
C LEU A 84 -4.97 -0.20 17.74
N PHE A 85 -5.19 -1.27 18.51
CA PHE A 85 -5.08 -1.33 19.97
C PHE A 85 -4.72 -2.75 20.39
#